data_AF-A0A072MXN8-F1
#
_entry.id   AF-A0A072MXN8-F1
#
_cell.length_a   1.000
_cell.length_b   1.000
_cell.length_c   1.000
_cell.angle_alpha   90.00
_cell.angle_beta   90.00
_cell.angle_gamma   90.00
#
_symmetry.space_group_name_H-M   'P 1'
#
loop_
_entity.id
_entity.type
_entity.pdbx_description
1 polymer ?
#
loop_
_entity_poly.entity_id
_entity_poly.type
_entity_poly.pdbx_seq_one_letter_code
_entity_poly.pdbx_strand_id
1 'polypeptide(L)'
;MNYSQPFSISRKSFATRLASALAFSMQIPDGTHLVAVLGAGDESSNLAALTHWVENELWLMDDEALQDPLPQLLNNLERLLLSAQEDFA
;
A
#
# COMPACT_ATOMS: atom_id res chain seq x y z
N MET A 1 23.04 -14.71 24.22
CA MET A 1 23.08 -14.77 22.75
C MET A 1 22.76 -13.39 22.22
N ASN A 2 23.72 -12.78 21.52
CA ASN A 2 23.61 -11.42 21.00
C ASN A 2 22.81 -11.49 19.69
N TYR A 3 21.53 -11.12 19.72
CA TYR A 3 20.76 -10.95 18.49
C TYR A 3 21.17 -9.62 17.87
N SER A 4 22.27 -9.63 17.12
CA SER A 4 22.52 -8.59 16.13
C SER A 4 21.36 -8.63 15.14
N GLN A 5 20.37 -7.73 15.29
CA GLN A 5 19.33 -7.51 14.28
C GLN A 5 19.97 -6.65 13.17
N PRO A 6 20.45 -7.22 12.06
CA PRO A 6 21.06 -6.41 11.03
C PRO A 6 19.87 -5.87 10.20
N PHE A 7 19.70 -4.55 10.22
CA PHE A 7 18.72 -3.80 9.43
C PHE A 7 17.26 -3.88 9.94
N SER A 8 16.91 -3.02 10.90
CA SER A 8 15.51 -2.62 11.09
C SER A 8 15.07 -1.81 9.86
N ILE A 9 14.36 -2.43 8.94
CA ILE A 9 13.71 -1.73 7.82
C ILE A 9 12.65 -0.81 8.43
N SER A 10 12.69 0.48 8.10
CA SER A 10 11.65 1.40 8.57
C SER A 10 10.30 0.97 8.02
N ARG A 11 9.23 1.13 8.81
CA ARG A 11 7.87 0.80 8.39
C ARG A 11 7.53 1.46 7.04
N LYS A 12 7.94 2.71 6.86
CA LYS A 12 7.81 3.45 5.60
C LYS A 12 8.54 2.77 4.45
N SER A 13 9.80 2.37 4.64
CA SER A 13 10.57 1.63 3.63
C SER A 13 9.93 0.30 3.26
N PHE A 14 9.31 -0.40 4.22
CA PHE A 14 8.60 -1.65 3.96
C PHE A 14 7.30 -1.40 3.19
N ALA A 15 6.50 -0.43 3.62
CA ALA A 15 5.28 0.00 2.94
C ALA A 15 5.56 0.46 1.51
N THR A 16 6.64 1.21 1.26
CA THR A 16 7.04 1.60 -0.10
C THR A 16 7.34 0.39 -0.98
N ARG A 17 8.03 -0.64 -0.45
CA ARG A 17 8.33 -1.86 -1.22
C ARG A 17 7.06 -2.64 -1.56
N LEU A 18 6.14 -2.76 -0.62
CA LEU A 18 4.83 -3.38 -0.84
C LEU A 18 4.02 -2.57 -1.87
N ALA A 19 3.96 -1.25 -1.72
CA ALA A 19 3.30 -0.37 -2.68
C ALA A 19 3.88 -0.50 -4.09
N SER A 20 5.21 -0.58 -4.24
CA SER A 20 5.83 -0.84 -5.54
C SER A 20 5.45 -2.22 -6.11
N ALA A 21 5.39 -3.27 -5.27
CA ALA A 21 4.98 -4.60 -5.71
C ALA A 21 3.51 -4.62 -6.15
N LEU A 22 2.62 -3.95 -5.42
CA LEU A 22 1.21 -3.80 -5.76
C LEU A 22 1.04 -3.01 -7.07
N ALA A 23 1.74 -1.87 -7.19
CA ALA A 23 1.69 -1.06 -8.40
C ALA A 23 2.14 -1.85 -9.64
N PHE A 24 3.21 -2.63 -9.51
CA PHE A 24 3.66 -3.51 -10.58
C PHE A 24 2.64 -4.61 -10.90
N SER A 25 2.13 -5.30 -9.87
CA SER A 25 1.19 -6.41 -10.02
C SER A 25 -0.13 -5.98 -10.67
N MET A 26 -0.62 -4.79 -10.34
CA MET A 26 -1.90 -4.26 -10.83
C MET A 26 -1.72 -3.33 -12.03
N GLN A 27 -0.51 -3.21 -12.57
CA GLN A 27 -0.18 -2.33 -13.70
C GLN A 27 -0.64 -0.88 -13.47
N ILE A 28 -0.53 -0.39 -12.23
CA ILE A 28 -0.87 0.98 -11.87
C ILE A 28 0.13 1.91 -12.58
N PRO A 29 -0.35 2.83 -13.44
CA PRO A 29 0.54 3.74 -14.15
C PRO A 29 1.09 4.83 -13.24
N ASP A 30 2.20 5.43 -13.68
CA ASP A 30 2.66 6.71 -13.14
C ASP A 30 1.58 7.80 -13.32
N GLY A 31 1.60 8.82 -12.46
CA GLY A 31 0.62 9.91 -12.46
C GLY A 31 0.06 10.18 -11.07
N THR A 32 -1.10 10.84 -10.98
CA THR A 32 -1.72 11.28 -9.71
C THR A 32 -3.20 10.90 -9.58
N HIS A 33 -3.74 10.10 -10.51
CA HIS A 33 -5.16 9.71 -10.53
C HIS A 33 -5.63 8.98 -9.26
N LEU A 34 -4.75 8.26 -8.58
CA LEU A 34 -5.07 7.52 -7.36
C LEU A 34 -4.92 8.34 -6.08
N VAL A 35 -4.41 9.58 -6.17
CA VAL A 35 -4.22 10.44 -4.98
C VAL A 35 -5.56 10.73 -4.29
N ALA A 36 -6.61 10.98 -5.07
CA ALA A 36 -7.96 11.23 -4.51
C ALA A 36 -8.65 9.96 -3.96
N VAL A 37 -8.15 8.77 -4.30
CA VAL A 37 -8.78 7.49 -4.00
C VAL A 37 -8.07 6.76 -2.84
N LEU A 38 -6.74 6.83 -2.82
CA LEU A 38 -5.87 6.12 -1.87
C LEU A 38 -5.19 7.05 -0.86
N GLY A 39 -4.96 8.30 -1.26
CA GLY A 39 -4.15 9.25 -0.51
C GLY A 39 -4.95 10.17 0.39
N ALA A 40 -4.22 11.01 1.13
CA ALA A 40 -4.74 12.15 1.88
C ALA A 40 -5.00 13.38 1.00
N GLY A 41 -4.54 13.36 -0.26
CA GLY A 41 -4.76 14.42 -1.24
C GLY A 41 -3.55 15.33 -1.47
N ASP A 42 -2.47 15.15 -0.71
CA ASP A 42 -1.23 15.93 -0.80
C ASP A 42 -0.07 15.15 -1.44
N GLU A 43 -0.30 13.89 -1.82
CA GLU A 43 0.71 13.05 -2.42
C GLU A 43 1.04 13.47 -3.86
N SER A 44 2.34 13.44 -4.19
CA SER A 44 2.86 13.86 -5.49
C SER A 44 2.71 12.81 -6.60
N SER A 45 2.27 11.59 -6.27
CA SER A 45 2.13 10.49 -7.23
C SER A 45 1.22 9.37 -6.73
N ASN A 46 0.75 8.53 -7.66
CA ASN A 46 0.03 7.29 -7.40
C ASN A 46 0.81 6.36 -6.47
N LEU A 47 2.14 6.24 -6.66
CA LEU A 47 2.97 5.41 -5.79
C LEU A 47 3.06 5.99 -4.37
N ALA A 48 3.12 7.32 -4.23
CA ALA A 48 3.12 7.97 -2.92
C ALA A 48 1.78 7.78 -2.20
N ALA A 49 0.65 7.96 -2.91
CA ALA A 49 -0.69 7.69 -2.37
C ALA A 49 -0.86 6.21 -1.99
N LEU A 50 -0.38 5.29 -2.83
CA LEU A 50 -0.40 3.86 -2.54
C LEU A 50 0.49 3.50 -1.35
N THR A 51 1.65 4.15 -1.20
CA THR A 51 2.51 3.97 -0.02
C THR A 51 1.78 4.41 1.24
N HIS A 52 1.12 5.56 1.23
CA HIS A 52 0.33 6.06 2.35
C HIS A 52 -0.80 5.08 2.72
N TRP A 53 -1.53 4.61 1.71
CA TRP A 53 -2.58 3.60 1.90
C TRP A 53 -2.05 2.30 2.51
N VAL A 54 -0.93 1.76 2.00
CA VAL A 54 -0.29 0.55 2.57
C VAL A 54 0.14 0.79 4.01
N GLU A 55 0.69 1.96 4.35
CA GLU A 55 1.06 2.27 5.74
C GLU A 55 -0.14 2.19 6.68
N ASN A 56 -1.31 2.67 6.24
CA ASN A 56 -2.56 2.62 7.00
C ASN A 56 -3.11 1.19 7.09
N GLU A 57 -3.13 0.43 5.99
CA GLU A 57 -3.60 -0.95 6.01
C GLU A 57 -2.78 -1.84 6.95
N LEU A 58 -1.45 -1.70 6.91
CA LEU A 58 -0.55 -2.40 7.84
C LEU A 58 -0.79 -2.00 9.31
N TRP A 59 -1.48 -0.89 9.60
CA TRP A 59 -1.82 -0.49 10.98
C TRP A 59 -3.10 -1.16 11.45
N LEU A 60 -3.96 -1.55 10.51
CA LEU A 60 -5.24 -2.19 10.75
C LEU A 60 -5.16 -3.73 10.73
N MET A 61 -4.09 -4.29 10.16
CA MET A 61 -3.83 -5.73 10.13
C MET A 61 -3.51 -6.28 11.52
N ASP A 62 -3.93 -7.52 11.76
CA ASP A 62 -3.53 -8.30 12.91
C ASP A 62 -2.13 -8.93 12.71
N ASP A 63 -1.59 -9.52 13.78
CA ASP A 63 -0.23 -10.09 13.78
C ASP A 63 -0.06 -11.25 12.79
N GLU A 64 -1.14 -11.98 12.47
CA GLU A 64 -1.15 -13.09 11.52
C GLU A 64 -1.06 -12.58 10.09
N ALA A 65 -1.89 -11.59 9.74
CA ALA A 65 -1.86 -10.90 8.46
C ALA A 65 -0.53 -10.18 8.20
N LEU A 66 0.12 -9.66 9.24
CA LEU A 66 1.42 -9.01 9.12
C LEU A 66 2.56 -9.97 8.74
N GLN A 67 2.41 -11.29 8.92
CA GLN A 67 3.40 -12.27 8.47
C GLN A 67 3.45 -12.37 6.94
N ASP A 68 2.30 -12.24 6.28
CA ASP A 68 2.17 -12.22 4.82
C ASP A 68 1.09 -11.22 4.39
N PRO A 69 1.41 -9.91 4.34
CA PRO A 69 0.41 -8.87 4.13
C PRO A 69 -0.03 -8.74 2.67
N LEU A 70 0.75 -9.27 1.72
CA LEU A 70 0.54 -9.05 0.29
C LEU A 70 -0.84 -9.54 -0.22
N PRO A 71 -1.30 -10.76 0.11
CA PRO A 71 -2.61 -11.24 -0.33
C PRO A 71 -3.76 -10.35 0.16
N GLN A 72 -3.71 -9.90 1.41
CA GLN A 72 -4.76 -9.05 1.96
C GLN A 72 -4.70 -7.64 1.35
N LEU A 73 -3.51 -7.07 1.18
CA LEU A 73 -3.34 -5.78 0.51
C LEU A 73 -3.88 -5.83 -0.93
N LEU A 74 -3.59 -6.88 -1.70
CA LEU A 74 -4.13 -7.05 -3.05
C LEU A 74 -5.67 -7.08 -3.04
N ASN A 75 -6.26 -7.91 -2.18
CA ASN A 75 -7.72 -8.04 -2.07
C ASN A 75 -8.39 -6.73 -1.62
N ASN A 76 -7.76 -5.97 -0.72
CA ASN A 76 -8.30 -4.69 -0.25
C ASN A 76 -8.19 -3.61 -1.32
N LEU A 77 -7.06 -3.56 -2.02
CA LEU A 77 -6.82 -2.60 -3.09
C LEU A 77 -7.76 -2.83 -4.28
N GLU A 78 -7.95 -4.08 -4.71
CA GLU A 78 -8.89 -4.42 -5.78
C GLU A 78 -10.31 -3.99 -5.45
N ARG A 79 -10.81 -4.33 -4.26
CA ARG A 79 -12.15 -3.93 -3.80
C ARG A 79 -12.33 -2.42 -3.77
N LEU A 80 -11.32 -1.69 -3.28
CA LEU A 80 -11.38 -0.25 -3.17
C LEU A 80 -11.37 0.43 -4.54
N LEU A 81 -10.54 -0.04 -5.48
CA LEU A 81 -10.52 0.52 -6.84
C LEU A 81 -11.82 0.24 -7.60
N LEU A 82 -12.41 -0.94 -7.40
CA LEU A 82 -13.72 -1.27 -7.97
C LEU A 82 -14.83 -0.36 -7.43
N SER A 83 -14.89 -0.15 -6.11
CA SER A 83 -15.90 0.75 -5.54
C SER A 83 -15.72 2.20 -5.99
N ALA A 84 -14.47 2.66 -6.07
CA ALA A 84 -14.19 4.01 -6.56
C ALA A 84 -14.65 4.19 -8.02
N GLN A 85 -14.51 3.16 -8.87
CA GLN A 85 -14.99 3.22 -10.25
C GLN A 85 -16.53 3.32 -10.32
N GLU A 86 -17.26 2.65 -9.43
CA GLU A 86 -18.73 2.73 -9.37
C GLU A 86 -19.22 4.11 -8.92
N ASP A 87 -18.51 4.77 -8.01
CA ASP A 87 -18.89 6.10 -7.51
C ASP A 87 -18.73 7.24 -8.55
N PHE A 88 -17.94 7.01 -9.61
CA PHE A 88 -17.70 7.97 -10.69
C PHE A 88 -18.37 7.58 -12.03
N ALA A 89 -19.17 6.51 -12.07
CA ALA A 89 -19.92 6.03 -13.25
C ALA A 89 -21.36 6.56 -13.31
#